data_AF-A0A7S2Z5Q0-F1
#
_entry.id   AF-A0A7S2Z5Q0-F1
#
_cell.length_a   1.000
_cell.length_b   1.000
_cell.length_c   1.000
_cell.angle_alpha   90.00
_cell.angle_beta   90.00
_cell.angle_gamma   90.00
#
_symmetry.space_group_name_H-M   'P 1'
#
loop_
_entity.id
_entity.type
_entity.pdbx_description
1 polymer ?
#
loop_
_entity_poly.entity_id
_entity_poly.type
_entity_poly.pdbx_seq_one_letter_code
_entity_poly.pdbx_strand_id
1 'polypeptide(L)'
;KEEEEEEEATELMHCGVSTLRDPREPAKEKPVIVAGKDTNRVDNEWFLCPVKILDHEGLFSSDFAVENRMTPQGTGELKAYLKQMAGKPFVRTLSDFHLLLFLAKHSNMDANDIALIVQAVGSQSDPGEGYKIIIESLAGI
;
A
#
# COMPACT_ATOMS: atom_id res chain seq x y z
N LYS A 1 -40.06 23.14 25.75
CA LYS A 1 -40.11 21.96 26.66
C LYS A 1 -40.42 20.66 25.93
N GLU A 2 -41.47 20.54 25.12
CA GLU A 2 -41.61 19.38 24.20
C GLU A 2 -40.77 19.55 22.92
N GLU A 3 -40.61 20.78 22.42
CA GLU A 3 -39.73 21.06 21.26
C GLU A 3 -38.22 20.98 21.57
N GLU A 4 -37.81 21.06 22.85
CA GLU A 4 -36.40 20.93 23.25
C GLU A 4 -35.96 19.47 23.38
N GLU A 5 -36.89 18.53 23.62
CA GLU A 5 -36.59 17.09 23.69
C GLU A 5 -36.50 16.45 22.30
N GLU A 6 -37.16 17.03 21.29
CA GLU A 6 -37.07 16.55 19.91
C GLU A 6 -35.77 17.00 19.21
N GLU A 7 -35.19 18.13 19.61
CA GLU A 7 -33.88 18.60 19.12
C GLU A 7 -32.73 17.68 19.58
N GLU A 8 -32.79 17.14 20.80
CA GLU A 8 -31.76 16.23 21.34
C GLU A 8 -31.81 14.83 20.69
N ALA A 9 -32.98 14.41 20.19
CA ALA A 9 -33.15 13.14 19.45
C ALA A 9 -32.55 13.18 18.03
N THR A 10 -32.14 14.35 17.55
CA THR A 10 -31.26 14.48 16.38
C THR A 10 -29.78 14.56 16.76
N GLU A 11 -29.40 14.04 17.93
CA GLU A 11 -28.03 13.60 18.17
C GLU A 11 -27.65 12.58 17.09
N LEU A 12 -26.94 13.10 16.10
CA LEU A 12 -26.06 12.42 15.16
C LEU A 12 -26.18 10.91 15.26
N MET A 13 -26.73 10.29 14.21
CA MET A 13 -26.28 8.95 13.81
C MET A 13 -24.76 9.04 13.60
N HIS A 14 -24.01 8.94 14.70
CA HIS A 14 -22.58 8.76 14.69
C HIS A 14 -22.40 7.38 14.09
N CYS A 15 -22.04 7.38 12.80
CA CYS A 15 -21.30 6.29 12.20
C CYS A 15 -20.25 5.84 13.24
N GLY A 16 -20.19 4.54 13.51
CA GLY A 16 -19.19 3.98 14.42
C GLY A 16 -19.64 3.49 15.78
N VAL A 17 -20.80 3.92 16.30
CA VAL A 17 -21.30 3.44 17.60
C VAL A 17 -22.20 2.23 17.41
N SER A 18 -21.83 1.09 17.97
CA SER A 18 -22.63 -0.14 17.95
C SER A 18 -23.17 -0.48 19.33
N THR A 19 -24.43 -0.92 19.38
CA THR A 19 -25.04 -1.46 20.61
C THR A 19 -24.82 -2.97 20.67
N LEU A 20 -24.23 -3.46 21.76
CA LEU A 20 -24.09 -4.91 21.94
C LEU A 20 -25.45 -5.52 22.33
N ARG A 21 -25.87 -6.53 21.58
CA ARG A 21 -27.12 -7.28 21.79
C ARG A 21 -26.83 -8.75 22.01
N ASP A 22 -27.68 -9.43 22.77
CA ASP A 22 -27.55 -10.88 22.93
C ASP A 22 -27.85 -11.59 21.59
N PRO A 23 -26.93 -12.43 21.06
CA PRO A 23 -27.17 -13.16 19.81
C PRO A 23 -28.40 -14.08 19.84
N ARG A 24 -28.83 -14.54 21.03
CA ARG A 24 -30.00 -15.42 21.21
C ARG A 24 -31.30 -14.62 21.36
N GLU A 25 -31.19 -13.37 21.81
CA GLU A 25 -32.32 -12.48 22.07
C GLU A 25 -32.00 -11.07 21.55
N PRO A 26 -32.13 -10.81 20.24
CA PRO A 26 -31.67 -9.57 19.60
C PRO A 26 -32.47 -8.32 20.01
N ALA A 27 -33.58 -8.49 20.74
CA ALA A 27 -34.33 -7.39 21.34
C ALA A 27 -33.76 -6.93 22.70
N LYS A 28 -32.83 -7.70 23.30
CA LYS A 28 -32.22 -7.39 24.58
C LYS A 28 -30.81 -6.83 24.38
N GLU A 29 -30.59 -5.64 24.93
CA GLU A 29 -29.28 -5.02 25.01
C GLU A 29 -28.48 -5.62 26.15
N LYS A 30 -27.17 -5.79 25.95
CA LYS A 30 -26.27 -6.38 26.93
C LYS A 30 -25.28 -5.33 27.42
N PRO A 31 -25.10 -5.17 28.75
CA PRO A 31 -24.11 -4.24 29.27
C PRO A 31 -22.68 -4.69 28.94
N VAL A 32 -21.85 -3.72 28.57
CA VAL A 32 -20.42 -3.81 28.26
C VAL A 32 -19.70 -2.76 29.09
N ILE A 33 -18.49 -3.06 29.56
CA ILE A 33 -17.70 -2.10 30.33
C ILE A 33 -16.84 -1.28 29.37
N VAL A 34 -17.03 0.05 29.35
CA VAL A 34 -16.18 1.00 28.63
C VAL A 34 -15.67 2.05 29.62
N ALA A 35 -14.36 2.27 29.67
CA ALA A 35 -13.72 3.19 30.62
C ALA A 35 -14.15 2.99 32.10
N GLY A 36 -14.40 1.73 32.50
CA GLY A 36 -14.80 1.37 33.86
C GLY A 36 -16.27 1.66 34.21
N LYS A 37 -17.11 2.03 33.23
CA LYS A 37 -18.55 2.20 33.40
C LYS A 37 -19.32 1.19 32.56
N ASP A 38 -20.44 0.71 33.09
CA ASP A 38 -21.37 -0.14 32.34
C ASP A 38 -22.12 0.71 31.29
N THR A 39 -22.01 0.32 30.03
CA THR A 39 -22.67 0.93 28.87
C THR A 39 -23.12 -0.16 27.89
N ASN A 40 -24.22 0.07 27.19
CA ASN A 40 -24.69 -0.78 26.09
C ASN A 40 -24.09 -0.37 24.73
N ARG A 41 -23.54 0.85 24.64
CA ARG A 41 -22.97 1.45 23.42
C ARG A 41 -21.45 1.37 23.44
N VAL A 42 -20.89 0.87 22.34
CA VAL A 42 -19.44 0.74 22.10
C VAL A 42 -19.07 1.54 20.87
N ASP A 43 -18.08 2.42 21.01
CA ASP A 43 -17.46 3.14 19.90
C ASP A 43 -16.44 2.22 19.20
N ASN A 44 -16.68 1.89 17.94
CA ASN A 44 -15.80 1.06 17.12
C ASN A 44 -14.81 1.89 16.29
N GLU A 45 -14.92 3.21 16.29
CA GLU A 45 -14.08 4.11 15.49
C GLU A 45 -12.84 4.60 16.24
N TRP A 46 -12.73 4.31 17.54
CA TRP A 46 -11.61 4.74 18.37
C TRP A 46 -10.22 4.42 17.79
N PHE A 47 -10.08 3.29 17.09
CA PHE A 47 -8.83 2.88 16.44
C PHE A 47 -8.81 3.12 14.93
N LEU A 48 -9.88 3.67 14.35
CA LEU A 48 -9.95 3.94 12.93
C LEU A 48 -9.37 5.32 12.65
N CYS A 49 -8.35 5.37 11.79
CA CYS A 49 -7.81 6.61 11.25
C CYS A 49 -8.36 6.79 9.83
N PRO A 50 -9.34 7.68 9.61
CA PRO A 50 -9.86 7.93 8.27
C PRO A 50 -8.78 8.58 7.40
N VAL A 51 -8.40 7.92 6.31
CA VAL A 51 -7.46 8.44 5.32
C VAL A 51 -8.25 8.93 4.12
N LYS A 52 -7.91 10.12 3.61
CA LYS A 52 -8.53 10.65 2.38
C LYS A 52 -8.12 9.78 1.19
N ILE A 53 -9.08 9.38 0.38
CA ILE A 53 -8.81 8.79 -0.93
C ILE A 53 -8.40 9.94 -1.85
N LEU A 54 -7.12 9.99 -2.20
CA LEU A 54 -6.55 10.96 -3.12
C LEU A 54 -5.77 10.19 -4.18
N ASP A 55 -5.86 10.64 -5.43
CA ASP A 55 -5.00 10.15 -6.50
C ASP A 55 -3.61 10.77 -6.31
N HIS A 56 -2.70 9.98 -5.76
CA HIS A 56 -1.31 10.37 -5.56
C HIS A 56 -0.45 9.91 -6.74
N GLU A 57 0.26 10.84 -7.37
CA GLU A 57 1.36 10.48 -8.27
C GLU A 57 2.64 10.26 -7.46
N GLY A 58 3.14 9.03 -7.47
CA GLY A 58 4.35 8.62 -6.77
C GLY A 58 5.59 8.60 -7.66
N LEU A 59 6.75 8.60 -7.01
CA LEU A 59 8.04 8.34 -7.68
C LEU A 59 8.04 6.96 -8.35
N PHE A 60 7.46 5.96 -7.68
CA PHE A 60 7.46 4.57 -8.13
C PHE A 60 6.26 4.27 -9.02
N SER A 61 6.52 3.60 -10.14
CA SER A 61 5.50 2.88 -10.91
C SER A 61 5.33 1.46 -10.37
N SER A 62 4.27 0.79 -10.84
CA SER A 62 4.00 -0.64 -10.57
C SER A 62 3.67 -1.34 -11.87
N ASP A 63 4.57 -1.17 -12.84
CA ASP A 63 4.46 -1.71 -14.19
C ASP A 63 5.16 -3.09 -14.30
N PHE A 64 6.13 -3.39 -13.43
CA PHE A 64 6.79 -4.70 -13.38
C PHE A 64 5.92 -5.77 -12.68
N ALA A 65 6.12 -7.04 -13.03
CA ALA A 65 5.39 -8.16 -12.44
C ALA A 65 5.59 -8.21 -10.91
N VAL A 66 4.49 -8.27 -10.15
CA VAL A 66 4.51 -8.28 -8.67
C VAL A 66 4.79 -9.68 -8.14
N GLU A 67 5.63 -9.79 -7.11
CA GLU A 67 5.96 -11.06 -6.46
C GLU A 67 4.73 -11.76 -5.83
N ASN A 68 4.82 -13.08 -5.66
CA ASN A 68 3.79 -13.92 -5.04
C ASN A 68 2.42 -13.86 -5.75
N ARG A 69 2.39 -13.50 -7.04
CA ARG A 69 1.20 -13.61 -7.90
C ARG A 69 1.31 -14.83 -8.82
N MET A 70 0.21 -15.13 -9.51
CA MET A 70 0.15 -16.23 -10.49
C MET A 70 1.13 -16.06 -11.66
N THR A 71 1.55 -14.83 -11.95
CA THR A 71 2.58 -14.53 -12.96
C THR A 71 3.95 -14.61 -12.31
N PRO A 72 4.81 -15.58 -12.69
CA PRO A 72 6.15 -15.68 -12.11
C PRO A 72 7.04 -14.52 -12.58
N GLN A 73 7.85 -13.98 -11.67
CA GLN A 73 8.93 -13.07 -12.04
C GLN A 73 10.08 -13.88 -12.65
N GLY A 74 10.57 -13.47 -13.81
CA GLY A 74 11.67 -14.13 -14.49
C GLY A 74 12.33 -13.24 -15.54
N THR A 75 13.34 -13.79 -16.21
CA THR A 75 14.09 -13.08 -17.26
C THR A 75 13.21 -12.65 -18.43
N GLY A 76 12.16 -13.43 -18.76
CA GLY A 76 11.17 -13.07 -19.77
C GLY A 76 10.37 -11.81 -19.43
N GLU A 77 9.92 -11.69 -18.18
CA GLU A 77 9.20 -10.51 -17.69
C GLU A 77 10.11 -9.29 -17.61
N LEU A 78 11.37 -9.47 -17.17
CA LEU A 78 12.38 -8.40 -17.21
C LEU A 78 12.58 -7.90 -18.65
N LYS A 79 12.72 -8.81 -19.62
CA LYS A 79 12.86 -8.47 -21.03
C LYS A 79 11.65 -7.73 -21.59
N ALA A 80 10.43 -8.18 -21.26
CA ALA A 80 9.20 -7.52 -21.68
C ALA A 80 9.08 -6.11 -21.09
N TYR A 81 9.39 -5.97 -19.80
CA TYR A 81 9.38 -4.70 -19.09
C TYR A 81 10.38 -3.69 -19.67
N LEU A 82 11.64 -4.10 -19.88
CA LEU A 82 12.67 -3.22 -20.46
C LEU A 82 12.29 -2.77 -21.89
N LYS A 83 11.65 -3.64 -22.68
CA LYS A 83 11.12 -3.27 -23.99
C LYS A 83 9.97 -2.27 -23.91
N GLN A 84 9.05 -2.44 -22.97
CA GLN A 84 7.95 -1.51 -22.74
C GLN A 84 8.46 -0.13 -22.31
N MET A 85 9.54 -0.10 -21.52
CA MET A 85 10.15 1.13 -21.02
C MET A 85 11.23 1.69 -21.96
N ALA A 86 11.40 1.10 -23.15
CA ALA A 86 12.39 1.55 -24.12
C ALA A 86 12.18 3.02 -24.49
N GLY A 87 13.28 3.80 -24.51
CA GLY A 87 13.26 5.23 -24.81
C GLY A 87 12.95 6.15 -23.62
N LYS A 88 12.54 5.61 -22.47
CA LYS A 88 12.45 6.38 -21.22
C LYS A 88 13.84 6.53 -20.56
N PRO A 89 14.06 7.56 -19.73
CA PRO A 89 15.28 7.67 -18.92
C PRO A 89 15.46 6.41 -18.06
N PHE A 90 16.69 5.90 -17.98
CA PHE A 90 16.95 4.62 -17.31
C PHE A 90 16.56 4.65 -15.83
N VAL A 91 16.81 5.77 -15.14
CA VAL A 91 16.36 5.96 -13.75
C VAL A 91 14.84 5.82 -13.61
N ARG A 92 14.05 6.28 -14.60
CA ARG A 92 12.58 6.13 -14.59
C ARG A 92 12.16 4.70 -14.82
N THR A 93 12.91 3.95 -15.62
CA THR A 93 12.73 2.50 -15.78
C THR A 93 13.02 1.74 -14.49
N LEU A 94 13.99 2.22 -13.69
CA LEU A 94 14.34 1.64 -12.39
C LEU A 94 13.46 2.12 -11.23
N SER A 95 12.68 3.19 -11.41
CA SER A 95 11.67 3.67 -10.46
C SER A 95 10.45 2.73 -10.36
N ASP A 96 10.67 1.42 -10.22
CA ASP A 96 9.64 0.43 -9.94
C ASP A 96 10.11 -0.43 -8.77
N PHE A 97 9.33 -0.46 -7.69
CA PHE A 97 9.73 -1.14 -6.46
C PHE A 97 9.86 -2.65 -6.64
N HIS A 98 8.99 -3.26 -7.45
CA HIS A 98 9.01 -4.71 -7.68
C HIS A 98 10.20 -5.11 -8.56
N LEU A 99 10.60 -4.25 -9.51
CA LEU A 99 11.84 -4.43 -10.25
C LEU A 99 13.06 -4.37 -9.32
N LEU A 100 13.13 -3.38 -8.43
CA LEU A 100 14.24 -3.25 -7.48
C LEU A 100 14.36 -4.46 -6.56
N LEU A 101 13.23 -4.98 -6.06
CA LEU A 101 13.20 -6.22 -5.28
C LEU A 101 13.65 -7.44 -6.09
N PHE A 102 13.23 -7.53 -7.36
CA PHE A 102 13.65 -8.61 -8.25
C PHE A 102 15.17 -8.59 -8.48
N LEU A 103 15.73 -7.42 -8.78
CA LEU A 103 17.18 -7.25 -8.96
C LEU A 103 17.95 -7.56 -7.68
N ALA A 104 17.44 -7.12 -6.52
CA ALA A 104 18.05 -7.39 -5.21
C ALA A 104 18.12 -8.88 -4.85
N LYS A 105 17.20 -9.70 -5.38
CA LYS A 105 17.18 -11.15 -5.18
C LYS A 105 18.02 -11.90 -6.22
N HIS A 106 18.47 -11.24 -7.28
CA HIS A 106 19.17 -11.90 -8.36
C HIS A 106 20.61 -12.21 -7.96
N SER A 107 21.04 -13.47 -8.12
CA SER A 107 22.39 -13.95 -7.77
C SER A 107 23.57 -13.21 -8.41
N ASN A 108 23.33 -12.47 -9.50
CA ASN A 108 24.36 -11.81 -10.29
C ASN A 108 24.48 -10.31 -9.96
N MET A 109 23.69 -9.82 -8.99
CA MET A 109 23.73 -8.44 -8.52
C MET A 109 24.29 -8.41 -7.10
N ASP A 110 25.31 -7.58 -6.85
CA ASP A 110 25.84 -7.38 -5.50
C ASP A 110 24.95 -6.43 -4.70
N ALA A 111 24.95 -6.60 -3.37
CA ALA A 111 24.16 -5.73 -2.48
C ALA A 111 24.60 -4.25 -2.55
N ASN A 112 25.88 -3.97 -2.77
CA ASN A 112 26.38 -2.60 -2.92
C ASN A 112 25.90 -1.97 -4.23
N ASP A 113 25.86 -2.73 -5.32
CA ASP A 113 25.34 -2.26 -6.60
C ASP A 113 23.86 -1.89 -6.50
N ILE A 114 23.08 -2.74 -5.82
CA ILE A 114 21.67 -2.47 -5.56
C ILE A 114 21.50 -1.23 -4.69
N ALA A 115 22.33 -1.03 -3.66
CA ALA A 115 22.27 0.18 -2.84
C ALA A 115 22.54 1.45 -3.65
N LEU A 116 23.52 1.42 -4.57
CA LEU A 116 23.83 2.53 -5.47
C LEU A 116 22.67 2.82 -6.44
N ILE A 117 22.06 1.77 -7.01
CA ILE A 117 20.88 1.90 -7.87
C ILE A 117 19.71 2.51 -7.09
N VAL A 118 19.42 2.03 -5.88
CA VAL A 118 18.33 2.54 -5.03
C VAL A 118 18.59 3.99 -4.64
N GLN A 119 19.83 4.35 -4.32
CA GLN A 119 20.21 5.73 -4.06
C GLN A 119 19.93 6.62 -5.27
N ALA A 120 20.36 6.19 -6.47
CA ALA A 120 20.14 6.92 -7.71
C ALA A 120 18.65 7.10 -8.03
N VAL A 121 17.83 6.07 -7.80
CA VAL A 121 16.36 6.17 -7.91
C VAL A 121 15.81 7.16 -6.89
N GLY A 122 16.25 7.11 -5.64
CA GLY A 122 15.83 8.04 -4.59
C GLY A 122 16.17 9.51 -4.91
N SER A 123 17.34 9.77 -5.49
CA SER A 123 17.77 11.11 -5.92
C SER A 123 17.36 11.48 -7.34
N GLN A 124 16.67 10.60 -8.08
CA GLN A 124 16.36 10.76 -9.50
C GLN A 124 17.58 11.13 -10.35
N SER A 125 18.73 10.53 -10.04
CA SER A 125 19.99 10.73 -10.75
C SER A 125 20.31 9.54 -11.67
N ASP A 126 21.24 9.73 -12.59
CA ASP A 126 21.71 8.64 -13.44
C ASP A 126 22.52 7.62 -12.60
N PRO A 127 22.09 6.35 -12.53
CA PRO A 127 22.88 5.30 -11.86
C PRO A 127 24.17 4.96 -12.62
N GLY A 128 24.27 5.32 -13.90
CA GLY A 128 25.42 5.04 -14.76
C GLY A 128 25.17 3.93 -15.77
N GLU A 129 25.82 4.04 -16.93
CA GLU A 129 25.61 3.16 -18.08
C GLU A 129 26.00 1.69 -17.83
N GLY A 130 26.97 1.44 -16.93
CA GLY A 130 27.36 0.08 -16.56
C GLY A 130 26.20 -0.75 -16.02
N TYR A 131 25.36 -0.17 -15.15
CA TYR A 131 24.20 -0.89 -14.60
C TYR A 131 23.13 -1.17 -15.64
N LYS A 132 22.99 -0.28 -16.63
CA LYS A 132 22.10 -0.51 -17.76
C LYS A 132 22.51 -1.76 -18.54
N ILE A 133 23.80 -1.86 -18.89
CA ILE A 133 24.33 -3.02 -19.62
C ILE A 133 24.17 -4.31 -18.82
N ILE A 134 24.47 -4.27 -17.51
CA ILE A 134 24.33 -5.45 -16.64
C ILE A 134 22.87 -5.92 -16.62
N ILE A 135 21.92 -5.00 -16.39
CA ILE A 135 20.50 -5.34 -16.29
C ILE A 135 19.91 -5.80 -17.64
N GLU A 136 20.33 -5.18 -18.75
CA GLU A 136 19.98 -5.65 -20.10
C GLU A 136 20.54 -7.06 -20.37
N SER A 137 21.76 -7.34 -19.91
CA SER A 137 22.36 -8.68 -20.01
C SER A 137 21.59 -9.72 -19.19
N LEU A 138 21.10 -9.39 -17.99
CA LEU A 138 20.23 -10.27 -17.19
C LEU A 138 18.91 -10.58 -17.92
N ALA A 139 18.42 -9.64 -18.72
CA ALA A 139 17.23 -9.82 -19.56
C ALA A 139 17.51 -10.62 -20.85
N GLY A 140 18.79 -10.91 -21.16
CA GLY A 140 19.21 -11.51 -22.42
C GLY A 140 18.87 -10.64 -23.63
N ILE A 141 19.16 -9.33 -23.52
CA ILE A 141 19.09 -8.33 -24.59
C ILE A 141 20.50 -7.94 -25.02
#